data_AF-A0A2J8SVW1-F1
#
_entry.id   AF-A0A2J8SVW1-F1
#
_cell.length_a   1.000
_cell.length_b   1.000
_cell.length_c   1.000
_cell.angle_alpha   90.00
_cell.angle_beta   90.00
_cell.angle_gamma   90.00
#
_symmetry.space_group_name_H-M   'P 1'
#
loop_
_entity.id
_entity.type
_entity.pdbx_description
1 polymer ?
#
loop_
_entity_poly.entity_id
_entity_poly.type
_entity_poly.pdbx_seq_one_letter_code
_entity_poly.pdbx_strand_id
1 'polypeptide(L)'
;MVHFTAEEKAAVTSLWSKMNVEEAGGEALGRLLVVYPWTQRFFDSFGNLSSPSAILGNPKVKAHGKKVLTSFGDAIKNMDNLKTTFA
;
A
#
# COMPACT_ATOMS: atom_id res chain seq x y z
N MET A 1 -8.36 14.50 -17.02
CA MET A 1 -7.44 13.35 -16.78
C MET A 1 -6.09 13.95 -16.45
N VAL A 2 -5.34 13.40 -15.49
CA VAL A 2 -4.03 13.97 -15.12
C VAL A 2 -3.04 13.65 -16.25
N HIS A 3 -2.18 14.59 -16.60
CA HIS A 3 -1.12 14.39 -17.59
C HIS A 3 0.22 14.46 -16.86
N PHE A 4 0.95 13.35 -16.84
CA PHE A 4 2.31 13.30 -16.29
C PHE A 4 3.34 13.60 -17.38
N THR A 5 4.34 14.41 -17.07
CA THR A 5 5.50 14.59 -17.96
C THR A 5 6.35 13.33 -18.03
N ALA A 6 7.27 13.27 -19.00
CA ALA A 6 8.21 12.15 -19.10
C ALA A 6 9.11 12.06 -17.86
N GLU A 7 9.53 13.21 -17.33
CA GLU A 7 10.37 13.32 -16.15
C GLU A 7 9.65 12.82 -14.90
N GLU A 8 8.36 13.16 -14.72
CA GLU A 8 7.55 12.69 -13.60
C GLU A 8 7.36 11.17 -13.65
N LYS A 9 7.05 10.60 -14.82
CA LYS A 9 6.94 9.15 -14.99
C LYS A 9 8.25 8.43 -14.69
N ALA A 10 9.37 8.98 -15.16
CA ALA A 10 10.70 8.43 -14.91
C ALA A 10 11.05 8.48 -13.41
N ALA A 11 10.76 9.59 -12.72
CA ALA A 11 11.01 9.74 -11.29
C ALA A 11 10.21 8.71 -10.47
N VAL A 12 8.90 8.57 -10.74
CA VAL A 12 8.03 7.59 -10.05
C VAL A 12 8.50 6.16 -10.30
N THR A 13 8.80 5.81 -11.56
CA THR A 13 9.23 4.44 -11.92
C THR A 13 10.60 4.11 -11.31
N SER A 14 11.54 5.05 -11.32
CA SER A 14 12.86 4.90 -10.73
C SER A 14 12.78 4.67 -9.22
N LEU A 15 11.94 5.44 -8.51
CA LEU A 15 11.69 5.23 -7.08
C LEU A 15 11.07 3.85 -6.83
N TRP A 16 10.05 3.49 -7.60
CA TRP A 16 9.34 2.22 -7.45
C TRP A 16 10.23 1.01 -7.66
N SER A 17 11.19 1.08 -8.59
CA SER A 17 12.14 -0.02 -8.88
C SER A 17 13.00 -0.43 -7.68
N LYS A 18 13.14 0.46 -6.68
CA LYS A 18 13.91 0.24 -5.45
C LYS A 18 13.05 -0.22 -4.28
N MET A 19 11.72 -0.28 -4.45
CA MET A 19 10.77 -0.56 -3.39
C MET A 19 10.73 -2.05 -3.05
N ASN A 20 10.93 -2.41 -1.79
CA ASN A 20 10.57 -3.73 -1.28
C ASN A 20 9.07 -3.76 -0.96
N VAL A 21 8.26 -4.25 -1.91
CA VAL A 21 6.79 -4.25 -1.81
C VAL A 21 6.26 -5.00 -0.59
N GLU A 22 6.93 -6.07 -0.17
CA GLU A 22 6.48 -6.87 0.97
C GLU A 22 6.71 -6.16 2.30
N GLU A 23 7.92 -5.62 2.48
CA GLU A 23 8.32 -4.90 3.68
C GLU A 23 7.56 -3.57 3.80
N ALA A 24 7.65 -2.70 2.78
CA ALA A 24 6.95 -1.42 2.75
C ALA A 24 5.43 -1.62 2.83
N GLY A 25 4.92 -2.70 2.24
CA GLY A 25 3.53 -3.16 2.31
C GLY A 25 3.03 -3.28 3.73
N GLY A 26 3.68 -4.18 4.48
CA GLY A 26 3.33 -4.44 5.87
C GLY A 26 3.53 -3.22 6.77
N GLU A 27 4.60 -2.45 6.56
CA GLU A 27 4.85 -1.24 7.35
C GLU A 27 3.80 -0.16 7.13
N ALA A 28 3.42 0.12 5.88
CA ALA A 28 2.44 1.16 5.56
C ALA A 28 1.07 0.84 6.17
N LEU A 29 0.57 -0.38 5.99
CA LEU A 29 -0.71 -0.78 6.57
C LEU A 29 -0.63 -0.87 8.11
N GLY A 30 0.47 -1.41 8.64
CA GLY A 30 0.68 -1.44 10.09
C GLY A 30 0.65 -0.05 10.72
N ARG A 31 1.34 0.92 10.12
CA ARG A 31 1.34 2.32 10.57
C ARG A 31 -0.04 2.97 10.43
N LEU A 32 -0.79 2.69 9.36
CA LEU A 32 -2.18 3.16 9.22
C LEU A 32 -3.03 2.71 10.41
N LEU A 33 -2.97 1.42 10.76
CA LEU A 33 -3.77 0.85 11.85
C LEU A 33 -3.33 1.33 13.24
N VAL A 34 -2.06 1.71 13.42
CA VAL A 34 -1.52 2.25 14.67
C VAL A 34 -1.82 3.74 14.83
N VAL A 35 -1.50 4.55 13.82
CA VAL A 35 -1.60 6.01 13.87
C VAL A 35 -3.05 6.47 13.74
N TYR A 36 -3.88 5.69 13.04
CA TYR A 36 -5.29 5.97 12.82
C TYR A 36 -6.17 4.79 13.26
N PRO A 37 -6.31 4.53 14.59
CA PRO A 37 -6.92 3.31 15.11
C PRO A 37 -8.34 3.05 14.66
N TRP A 38 -9.13 4.08 14.34
CA TRP A 38 -10.50 3.90 13.84
C TRP A 38 -10.55 3.09 12.53
N THR A 39 -9.46 3.03 11.77
CA THR A 39 -9.37 2.24 10.54
C THR A 39 -9.37 0.73 10.79
N GLN A 40 -9.03 0.29 12.02
CA GLN A 40 -9.09 -1.12 12.40
C GLN A 40 -10.49 -1.73 12.25
N ARG A 41 -11.55 -0.90 12.29
CA ARG A 41 -12.94 -1.34 12.09
C ARG A 41 -13.20 -2.04 10.75
N PHE A 42 -12.34 -1.81 9.75
CA PHE A 42 -12.45 -2.42 8.43
C PHE A 42 -11.73 -3.78 8.32
N PHE A 43 -11.04 -4.20 9.39
CA PHE A 43 -10.17 -5.38 9.42
C PHE A 43 -10.51 -6.33 10.57
N ASP A 44 -11.79 -6.46 10.92
CA ASP A 44 -12.29 -7.33 11.99
C ASP A 44 -11.82 -8.80 11.87
N SER A 45 -11.73 -9.31 10.65
CA SER A 45 -11.27 -10.67 10.33
C SER A 45 -9.75 -10.88 10.49
N PHE A 46 -8.98 -9.84 10.82
CA PHE A 46 -7.53 -9.91 10.94
C PHE A 46 -7.07 -10.40 12.33
N GLY A 47 -8.00 -10.60 13.26
CA GLY A 47 -7.70 -11.12 14.60
C GLY A 47 -7.18 -10.02 15.53
N ASN A 48 -6.13 -10.32 16.28
CA ASN A 48 -5.62 -9.39 17.29
C ASN A 48 -4.95 -8.15 16.66
N LEU A 49 -5.56 -6.98 16.88
CA LEU A 49 -5.05 -5.65 16.51
C LEU A 49 -4.99 -4.68 17.72
N SER A 50 -5.01 -5.22 18.95
CA SER A 50 -5.18 -4.43 20.18
C SER A 50 -3.99 -3.58 20.62
N SER A 51 -2.81 -3.78 20.02
CA SER A 51 -1.60 -3.02 20.34
C SER A 51 -0.71 -2.83 19.11
N PRO A 52 0.22 -1.85 19.12
CA PRO A 52 1.15 -1.66 18.01
C PRO A 52 1.99 -2.90 17.68
N SER A 53 2.47 -3.63 18.69
CA SER A 53 3.22 -4.87 18.47
C SER A 53 2.35 -5.98 17.90
N ALA A 54 1.09 -6.10 18.35
CA ALA A 54 0.14 -7.05 17.77
C ALA A 54 -0.14 -6.72 16.29
N ILE A 55 -0.35 -5.45 15.95
CA ILE A 55 -0.59 -4.98 14.58
C ILE A 55 0.62 -5.24 13.68
N LEU A 56 1.81 -4.79 14.07
CA LEU A 56 3.04 -4.89 13.26
C LEU A 56 3.51 -6.35 13.12
N GLY A 57 3.20 -7.20 14.11
CA GLY A 57 3.46 -8.64 14.07
C GLY A 57 2.40 -9.44 13.31
N ASN A 58 1.26 -8.85 12.95
CA ASN A 58 0.12 -9.59 12.41
C ASN A 58 0.39 -10.05 10.96
N PRO A 59 0.37 -11.36 10.67
CA PRO A 59 0.66 -11.88 9.33
C PRO A 59 -0.40 -11.47 8.29
N LYS A 60 -1.66 -11.29 8.69
CA LYS A 60 -2.73 -10.82 7.79
C LYS A 60 -2.56 -9.34 7.44
N VAL A 61 -2.10 -8.52 8.38
CA VAL A 61 -1.73 -7.11 8.11
C VAL A 61 -0.59 -7.06 7.10
N LYS A 62 0.50 -7.82 7.30
CA LYS A 62 1.62 -7.87 6.34
C LYS A 62 1.17 -8.32 4.96
N ALA A 63 0.40 -9.41 4.89
CA ALA A 63 -0.10 -9.95 3.63
C ALA A 63 -1.03 -8.97 2.90
N HIS A 64 -1.94 -8.31 3.62
CA HIS A 64 -2.83 -7.33 3.00
C HIS A 64 -2.09 -6.05 2.59
N GLY A 65 -1.15 -5.57 3.40
CA GLY A 65 -0.28 -4.45 3.05
C GLY A 65 0.51 -4.68 1.77
N LYS A 66 1.06 -5.90 1.58
CA LYS A 66 1.68 -6.33 0.33
C LYS A 66 0.71 -6.26 -0.85
N LYS A 67 -0.54 -6.70 -0.69
CA LYS A 67 -1.57 -6.61 -1.74
C LYS A 67 -1.87 -5.17 -2.12
N VAL A 68 -2.02 -4.28 -1.12
CA VAL A 68 -2.26 -2.84 -1.35
C VAL A 68 -1.10 -2.24 -2.16
N LEU A 69 0.14 -2.42 -1.74
CA LEU A 69 1.29 -1.87 -2.47
C LEU A 69 1.52 -2.55 -3.83
N THR A 70 1.15 -3.82 -4.00
CA THR A 70 1.12 -4.46 -5.33
C THR A 70 0.18 -3.72 -6.28
N SER A 71 -1.02 -3.32 -5.80
CA SER A 71 -1.97 -2.51 -6.57
C SER A 71 -1.38 -1.15 -6.97
N PHE A 72 -0.55 -0.53 -6.14
CA PHE A 72 0.17 0.70 -6.52
C PHE A 72 1.17 0.44 -7.64
N GLY A 73 1.82 -0.73 -7.67
CA GLY A 73 2.66 -1.14 -8.78
C GLY A 73 1.89 -1.21 -10.11
N ASP A 74 0.63 -1.63 -10.09
CA ASP A 74 -0.22 -1.64 -11.28
C ASP A 74 -0.67 -0.25 -11.71
N ALA A 75 -0.83 0.69 -10.76
CA ALA A 75 -1.03 2.10 -11.06
C ALA A 75 0.19 2.68 -11.81
N ILE A 76 1.41 2.34 -11.36
CA ILE A 76 2.66 2.86 -11.92
C ILE A 76 2.91 2.30 -13.34
N LYS A 77 2.49 1.06 -13.62
CA LYS A 77 2.52 0.51 -14.99
C LYS A 77 1.52 1.20 -15.94
N ASN A 78 0.48 1.84 -15.39
CA ASN A 78 -0.64 2.40 -16.14
C ASN A 78 -0.91 3.87 -15.80
N MET A 79 0.14 4.68 -15.58
CA MET A 79 0.03 6.06 -15.08
C MET A 79 -0.86 6.98 -15.94
N ASP A 80 -1.00 6.69 -17.23
CA ASP A 80 -1.87 7.45 -18.13
C ASP A 80 -3.35 7.09 -18.00
N ASN A 81 -3.69 5.90 -17.48
CA ASN A 81 -5.04 5.33 -17.53
C ASN A 81 -5.56 4.88 -16.15
N LEU A 82 -5.11 5.53 -15.07
CA LEU A 82 -5.40 5.12 -13.68
C LEU A 82 -6.87 4.83 -13.39
N LYS A 83 -7.78 5.69 -13.89
CA LYS A 83 -9.22 5.50 -13.67
C LYS A 83 -9.71 4.18 -14.28
N THR A 84 -9.27 3.85 -15.49
CA THR A 84 -9.64 2.61 -16.18
C THR A 84 -8.99 1.39 -15.54
N THR A 85 -7.75 1.53 -15.03
CA THR A 85 -7.02 0.44 -14.36
C THR A 85 -7.73 -0.09 -13.10
N PHE A 86 -8.50 0.77 -12.40
CA PHE A 86 -9.17 0.43 -11.13
C PHE A 86 -10.70 0.60 -11.18
N ALA A 87 -11.28 0.62 -12.38
CA ALA A 87 -12.73 0.71 -12.58
C ALA A 87 -13.44 -0.62 -12.26
#